data_AF-A0A285PGT3-F1
#
_entry.id   AF-A0A285PGT3-F1
#
_cell.length_a   1.000
_cell.length_b   1.000
_cell.length_c   1.000
_cell.angle_alpha   90.00
_cell.angle_beta   90.00
_cell.angle_gamma   90.00
#
_symmetry.space_group_name_H-M   'P 1'
#
loop_
_entity.id
_entity.type
_entity.pdbx_description
1 polymer ?
#
loop_
_entity_poly.entity_id
_entity_poly.type
_entity_poly.pdbx_seq_one_letter_code
_entity_poly.pdbx_strand_id
1 'polypeptide(L)' 'MANHPLKNWRKARGLSQEAFGKLIGVTKASVSRYEQGRIPEWPAMLEIVKVTKRQVTPNDWLPEHIRCQS' A
#
# COMPACT_ATOMS: atom_id res chain seq x y z
N MET A 1 0.68 -17.21 -3.41
CA MET A 1 1.51 -16.04 -3.03
C MET A 1 0.76 -14.78 -3.42
N ALA A 2 -0.02 -14.18 -2.52
CA ALA A 2 -0.77 -12.97 -2.84
C ALA A 2 0.23 -11.82 -3.08
N ASN A 3 0.37 -11.40 -4.34
CA ASN A 3 1.27 -10.31 -4.72
C ASN A 3 0.47 -9.01 -4.66
N HIS A 4 0.44 -8.39 -3.47
CA HIS A 4 -0.24 -7.11 -3.27
C HIS A 4 0.36 -6.05 -4.22
N PRO A 5 -0.44 -5.21 -4.89
CA PRO A 5 0.05 -4.21 -5.85
C PRO A 5 1.10 -3.27 -5.26
N LEU A 6 0.94 -2.86 -4.00
CA LEU A 6 1.97 -2.15 -3.22
C LEU A 6 3.34 -2.87 -3.20
N LYS A 7 3.34 -4.19 -2.95
CA LYS A 7 4.56 -5.01 -2.90
C LYS A 7 5.23 -5.07 -4.27
N ASN A 8 4.45 -5.18 -5.34
CA ASN A 8 4.95 -5.19 -6.72
C ASN A 8 5.57 -3.84 -7.07
N TRP A 9 4.88 -2.74 -6.77
CA TRP A 9 5.36 -1.39 -6.99
C TRP A 9 6.68 -1.11 -6.29
N ARG A 10 6.81 -1.59 -5.04
CA ARG A 10 8.02 -1.46 -4.23
C ARG A 10 9.18 -2.26 -4.81
N LYS A 11 8.95 -3.53 -5.16
CA LYS A 11 9.97 -4.42 -5.75
C LYS A 11 10.45 -3.92 -7.12
N ALA A 12 9.54 -3.43 -7.96
CA ALA A 12 9.89 -2.86 -9.26
C ALA A 12 10.84 -1.65 -9.16
N ARG A 13 10.89 -0.99 -7.99
CA ARG A 13 11.77 0.14 -7.69
C ARG A 13 12.98 -0.23 -6.83
N GLY A 14 13.19 -1.52 -6.53
CA GLY A 14 14.29 -1.97 -5.66
C GLY A 14 14.19 -1.45 -4.22
N LEU A 15 13.02 -1.00 -3.78
CA LEU A 15 12.86 -0.40 -2.44
C LEU A 15 12.70 -1.49 -1.37
N SER A 16 13.40 -1.34 -0.24
CA SER A 16 13.13 -2.15 0.95
C SER A 16 11.86 -1.66 1.65
N GLN A 17 11.24 -2.52 2.48
CA GLN A 17 10.10 -2.11 3.30
C GLN A 17 10.45 -0.96 4.25
N GLU A 18 11.69 -0.94 4.76
CA GLU A 18 12.21 0.13 5.62
C GLU A 18 12.38 1.44 4.87
N ALA A 19 12.97 1.41 3.68
CA ALA A 19 13.12 2.60 2.85
C ALA A 19 11.75 3.19 2.47
N PHE A 20 10.80 2.33 2.08
CA PHE A 20 9.44 2.77 1.77
C PHE A 20 8.74 3.32 3.01
N GLY A 21 8.87 2.67 4.17
CA GLY A 21 8.30 3.12 5.42
C GLY A 21 8.81 4.52 5.81
N LYS A 22 10.13 4.73 5.77
CA LYS A 22 10.74 6.05 6.02
C LYS A 22 10.20 7.13 5.08
N LEU A 23 9.95 6.78 3.82
CA LEU A 23 9.49 7.71 2.81
C LEU A 23 8.05 8.20 3.06
N ILE A 24 7.18 7.34 3.60
CA ILE A 24 5.80 7.70 3.97
C ILE A 24 5.62 8.02 5.47
N GLY A 25 6.71 8.02 6.25
CA GLY A 25 6.68 8.31 7.68
C GLY A 25 6.13 7.18 8.58
N VAL A 26 6.18 5.92 8.14
CA VAL A 26 5.71 4.77 8.92
C VAL A 26 6.81 3.74 9.20
N THR A 27 6.56 2.83 10.13
CA THR A 27 7.49 1.74 10.43
C THR A 27 7.48 0.66 9.35
N LYS A 28 8.59 -0.09 9.23
CA LYS A 28 8.68 -1.32 8.42
C LYS A 28 7.53 -2.29 8.69
N ALA A 29 7.17 -2.46 9.96
CA ALA A 29 6.12 -3.37 10.39
C ALA A 29 4.76 -2.94 9.83
N SER A 30 4.48 -1.63 9.81
CA SER A 30 3.29 -1.07 9.18
C SER A 30 3.23 -1.40 7.69
N VAL A 31 4.33 -1.20 6.95
CA VAL A 31 4.42 -1.54 5.52
C VAL A 31 4.13 -3.03 5.29
N SER A 32 4.72 -3.92 6.09
CA SER A 32 4.48 -5.36 5.96
C SER A 32 3.00 -5.72 6.19
N ARG A 33 2.32 -5.05 7.13
CA ARG A 33 0.88 -5.25 7.37
C ARG A 33 0.05 -4.76 6.18
N TYR A 34 0.40 -3.62 5.60
CA TYR A 34 -0.30 -3.08 4.42
C TYR A 34 -0.17 -4.03 3.22
N GLU A 35 1.01 -4.62 3.01
CA GLU A 35 1.23 -5.62 1.96
C GLU A 35 0.45 -6.93 2.20
N GLN A 36 0.01 -7.19 3.44
CA GLN A 36 -0.82 -8.34 3.80
C GLN A 36 -2.33 -8.05 3.71
N GLY A 37 -2.74 -6.84 3.29
CA GLY A 37 -4.13 -6.45 3.17
C GLY A 37 -4.70 -5.72 4.40
N ARG A 38 -3.87 -5.36 5.39
CA ARG A 38 -4.30 -4.45 6.46
C ARG A 38 -4.52 -3.06 5.87
N ILE A 39 -5.70 -2.49 6.10
CA ILE A 39 -6.02 -1.12 5.68
C ILE A 39 -5.11 -0.13 6.43
N PRO A 40 -4.34 0.72 5.73
CA PRO A 40 -3.57 1.79 6.36
C PRO A 40 -4.46 2.87 6.94
N GLU A 41 -3.96 3.59 7.95
CA GLU A 41 -4.64 4.79 8.43
C GLU A 41 -4.66 5.87 7.36
N TRP A 42 -5.66 6.75 7.40
CA TRP A 42 -5.86 7.82 6.42
C TRP A 42 -4.59 8.64 6.08
N PRO A 43 -3.76 9.09 7.03
CA PRO A 43 -2.53 9.83 6.71
C PRO A 43 -1.51 8.99 5.91
N ALA A 44 -1.30 7.73 6.30
CA ALA A 44 -0.41 6.82 5.57
C ALA A 44 -0.96 6.50 4.18
N MET A 45 -2.28 6.32 4.06
CA MET A 45 -2.95 6.06 2.80
C MET A 45 -2.75 7.20 1.79
N LEU A 46 -2.90 8.45 2.22
CA LEU A 46 -2.67 9.64 1.39
C LEU A 46 -1.23 9.71 0.88
N GLU A 47 -0.25 9.50 1.76
CA GLU A 47 1.15 9.52 1.36
C GLU A 47 1.49 8.36 0.41
N ILE A 48 0.92 7.16 0.62
CA ILE A 48 1.08 6.05 -0.33
C ILE A 48 0.51 6.41 -1.70
N VAL A 49 -0.70 6.96 -1.79
CA VAL A 49 -1.33 7.35 -3.07
C VAL A 49 -0.51 8.42 -3.79
N LYS A 50 -0.02 9.41 -3.03
CA LYS A 50 0.83 10.50 -3.52
C LYS A 50 2.16 9.99 -4.08
N VAL A 51 2.88 9.18 -3.32
CA VAL A 51 4.19 8.62 -3.70
C VAL A 51 4.08 7.64 -4.87
N THR A 52 3.03 6.82 -4.86
CA THR A 52 2.80 5.83 -5.93
C THR A 52 2.22 6.47 -7.19
N LYS A 53 1.94 7.79 -7.18
CA LYS A 53 1.30 8.52 -8.29
C LYS A 53 0.01 7.82 -8.75
N ARG A 54 -0.83 7.40 -7.79
CA ARG A 54 -2.10 6.67 -8.02
C ARG A 54 -1.97 5.28 -8.64
N GLN A 55 -0.77 4.69 -8.69
CA GLN A 55 -0.61 3.28 -9.09
C GLN A 55 -1.14 2.30 -8.03
N VAL A 56 -1.16 2.73 -6.77
CA VAL A 56 -1.80 2.02 -5.67
C VAL A 56 -2.87 2.95 -5.11
N THR A 57 -4.09 2.43 -5.02
CA THR A 57 -5.27 3.18 -4.62
C THR A 57 -5.88 2.58 -3.36
N PRO A 58 -6.70 3.32 -2.59
CA PRO A 58 -7.40 2.78 -1.43
C PRO A 58 -8.18 1.49 -1.73
N ASN A 59 -8.65 1.35 -2.98
CA ASN A 59 -9.39 0.21 -3.49
C ASN A 59 -8.55 -1.09 -3.61
N ASP A 60 -7.23 -1.01 -3.48
CA ASP A 60 -6.35 -2.19 -3.41
C ASP A 60 -6.42 -2.91 -2.06
N TRP A 61 -6.94 -2.26 -1.02
CA TRP A 61 -7.15 -2.84 0.31
C TRP A 61 -8.61 -3.22 0.59
N LEU A 62 -9.53 -2.93 -0.34
CA LEU A 62 -10.96 -3.21 -0.17
C LEU A 62 -11.34 -4.56 -0.79
N PRO A 63 -12.15 -5.38 -0.09
CA PRO A 63 -12.67 -6.61 -0.67
C PRO A 63 -13.65 -6.29 -1.80
N GLU A 64 -13.65 -7.16 -2.81
CA GLU A 64 -14.44 -7.06 -4.04
C GLU A 64 -15.96 -6.89 -3.83
N HIS A 65 -16.51 -7.33 -2.69
CA HIS A 65 -17.94 -7.17 -2.37
C HIS A 65 -18.36 -5.77 -1.91
N ILE A 66 -17.40 -4.87 -1.61
CA ILE A 66 -17.66 -3.46 -1.25
C ILE A 66 -17.58 -2.54 -2.47
N ARG A 67 -17.05 -3.03 -3.61
CA ARG A 67 -17.14 -2.30 -4.88
C ARG A 67 -18.61 -2.29 -5.27
N CYS A 68 -19.29 -1.17 -5.04
CA CYS A 68 -20.71 -0.98 -5.29
C CYS A 68 -21.13 -1.71 -6.57
N GLN A 69 -22.01 -2.70 -6.41
CA GLN A 69 -22.89 -3.13 -7.50
C GLN A 69 -23.59 -1.87 -8.01
N SER A 70 -23.63 -1.77 -9.33
CA SER A 70 -24.10 -0.63 -10.12
C SER A 70 -25.49 -0.14 -9.74
#